data_AF-A0A4Q3A0K1-F1
#
_entry.id   AF-A0A4Q3A0K1-F1
#
_cell.length_a   1.000
_cell.length_b   1.000
_cell.length_c   1.000
_cell.angle_alpha   90.00
_cell.angle_beta   90.00
_cell.angle_gamma   90.00
#
_symmetry.space_group_name_H-M   'P 1'
#
loop_
_entity.id
_entity.type
_entity.pdbx_description
1 polymer ?
#
loop_
_entity_poly.entity_id
_entity_poly.type
_entity_poly.pdbx_seq_one_letter_code
_entity_poly.pdbx_strand_id
1 'polypeptide(L)'
;MSQNQQYKKCIDACLRAVSICNQTAYNCLSEDNALSLKLCIQLNLECAVICSAAAQVMCMNGRYAEQLCRMCAEICQACGDECAKHSSQHCRLCAEACYQCAEECMQLTEATV
;
A
#
# COMPACT_ATOMS: atom_id res chain seq x y z
N MET A 1 25.33 6.05 -13.81
CA MET A 1 24.69 5.38 -12.67
C MET A 1 23.26 5.91 -12.62
N SER A 2 22.25 5.03 -12.79
CA SER A 2 20.88 5.48 -13.10
C SER A 2 20.22 6.19 -11.91
N GLN A 3 19.56 7.30 -12.19
CA GLN A 3 18.85 8.17 -11.24
C GLN A 3 17.62 7.53 -10.56
N ASN A 4 17.51 6.19 -10.54
CA ASN A 4 16.31 5.45 -10.09
C ASN A 4 16.61 4.47 -8.94
N GLN A 5 17.83 4.48 -8.37
CA GLN A 5 18.17 3.62 -7.24
C GLN A 5 17.54 4.07 -5.91
N GLN A 6 17.33 5.37 -5.72
CA GLN A 6 16.84 5.95 -4.46
C GLN A 6 15.45 5.43 -4.08
N TYR A 7 14.52 5.39 -5.04
CA TYR A 7 13.14 4.99 -4.78
C TYR A 7 12.82 3.54 -5.11
N LYS A 8 13.77 2.78 -5.66
CA LYS A 8 13.51 1.44 -6.21
C LYS A 8 12.77 0.54 -5.23
N LYS A 9 13.25 0.46 -3.98
CA LYS A 9 12.63 -0.40 -2.95
C LYS A 9 11.20 0.03 -2.63
N CYS A 10 10.98 1.33 -2.42
CA CYS A 10 9.66 1.86 -2.14
C CYS A 10 8.70 1.69 -3.32
N ILE A 11 9.16 1.88 -4.57
CA ILE A 11 8.38 1.62 -5.78
C ILE A 11 7.98 0.15 -5.85
N ASP A 12 8.92 -0.78 -5.65
CA ASP A 12 8.65 -2.22 -5.70
C ASP A 12 7.66 -2.64 -4.59
N ALA A 13 7.76 -2.05 -3.39
CA ALA A 13 6.83 -2.28 -2.30
C ALA A 13 5.42 -1.72 -2.59
N CYS A 14 5.32 -0.49 -3.10
CA CYS A 14 4.04 0.11 -3.52
C CYS A 14 3.35 -0.73 -4.58
N LEU A 15 4.06 -1.12 -5.65
CA LEU A 15 3.46 -1.91 -6.74
C LEU A 15 3.03 -3.31 -6.28
N ARG A 16 3.77 -3.92 -5.34
CA ARG A 16 3.34 -5.15 -4.68
C ARG A 16 2.05 -4.96 -3.89
N ALA A 17 1.97 -3.89 -3.08
CA ALA A 17 0.77 -3.57 -2.32
C ALA A 17 -0.43 -3.32 -3.24
N VAL A 18 -0.27 -2.62 -4.37
CA VAL A 18 -1.32 -2.43 -5.39
C VAL A 18 -1.90 -3.76 -5.86
N SER A 19 -1.03 -4.70 -6.25
CA SER A 19 -1.47 -5.99 -6.78
C SER A 19 -2.24 -6.79 -5.73
N ILE A 20 -1.71 -6.87 -4.51
CA ILE A 20 -2.30 -7.67 -3.42
C ILE A 20 -3.59 -7.01 -2.91
N CYS A 21 -3.63 -5.68 -2.76
CA CYS A 21 -4.84 -4.99 -2.29
C CYS A 21 -6.01 -5.18 -3.26
N ASN A 22 -5.77 -5.03 -4.58
CA ASN A 22 -6.81 -5.25 -5.58
C ASN A 22 -7.32 -6.70 -5.57
N GLN A 23 -6.42 -7.68 -5.47
CA GLN A 23 -6.81 -9.08 -5.39
C GLN A 23 -7.58 -9.39 -4.09
N THR A 24 -7.15 -8.82 -2.97
CA THR A 24 -7.80 -8.98 -1.66
C THR A 24 -9.19 -8.35 -1.65
N ALA A 25 -9.35 -7.14 -2.21
CA ALA A 25 -10.67 -6.52 -2.36
C ALA A 25 -11.63 -7.40 -3.17
N TYR A 26 -11.18 -7.95 -4.29
CA TYR A 26 -11.98 -8.87 -5.12
C TYR A 26 -12.35 -10.17 -4.36
N ASN A 27 -11.39 -10.75 -3.64
CA ASN A 27 -11.62 -11.95 -2.85
C ASN A 27 -12.61 -11.69 -1.70
N CYS A 28 -12.45 -10.58 -0.96
CA CYS A 28 -13.39 -10.14 0.08
C CYS A 28 -14.81 -9.92 -0.47
N LEU A 29 -14.94 -9.37 -1.67
CA LEU A 29 -16.24 -9.20 -2.34
C LEU A 29 -16.90 -10.54 -2.72
N SER A 30 -16.10 -11.60 -2.86
CA SER A 30 -16.56 -12.93 -3.24
C SER A 30 -16.89 -13.83 -2.04
N GLU A 31 -16.68 -13.37 -0.80
CA GLU A 31 -17.04 -14.12 0.41
C GLU A 31 -18.54 -13.98 0.73
N ASP A 32 -19.14 -15.06 1.26
CA ASP A 32 -20.56 -15.11 1.64
C ASP A 32 -20.94 -14.00 2.65
N ASN A 33 -19.98 -13.50 3.41
CA ASN A 33 -20.12 -12.47 4.44
C ASN A 33 -19.50 -11.12 4.04
N ALA A 34 -19.44 -10.78 2.74
CA ALA A 34 -18.83 -9.55 2.22
C ALA A 34 -19.25 -8.25 2.93
N LEU A 35 -20.47 -8.17 3.48
CA LEU A 35 -20.93 -7.02 4.26
C LEU A 35 -20.07 -6.77 5.51
N SER A 36 -19.55 -7.82 6.14
CA SER A 36 -18.64 -7.73 7.30
C SER A 36 -17.23 -7.27 6.91
N LEU A 37 -16.89 -7.34 5.62
CA LEU A 37 -15.60 -6.96 5.04
C LEU A 37 -15.63 -5.58 4.36
N LYS A 38 -16.73 -4.83 4.48
CA LYS A 38 -16.93 -3.56 3.75
C LYS A 38 -15.79 -2.57 3.98
N LEU A 39 -15.33 -2.41 5.23
CA LEU A 39 -14.22 -1.52 5.56
C LEU A 39 -12.90 -2.02 4.97
N CYS A 40 -12.64 -3.33 5.08
CA CYS A 40 -11.47 -3.97 4.47
C CYS A 40 -11.44 -3.75 2.95
N ILE A 41 -12.55 -3.95 2.26
CA ILE A 41 -12.67 -3.72 0.81
C ILE A 41 -12.40 -2.26 0.47
N GLN A 42 -13.00 -1.32 1.22
CA GLN A 42 -12.80 0.11 0.99
C GLN A 42 -11.33 0.51 1.14
N LEU A 43 -10.69 0.11 2.24
CA LEU A 43 -9.28 0.43 2.51
C LEU A 43 -8.35 -0.21 1.49
N ASN A 44 -8.61 -1.45 1.04
CA ASN A 44 -7.83 -2.08 -0.02
C ASN A 44 -7.87 -1.27 -1.32
N LEU A 45 -9.04 -0.79 -1.73
CA LEU A 45 -9.20 -0.01 -2.96
C LEU A 45 -8.52 1.37 -2.85
N GLU A 46 -8.71 2.07 -1.73
CA GLU A 46 -8.04 3.35 -1.47
C GLU A 46 -6.51 3.18 -1.42
N CYS A 47 -6.02 2.17 -0.70
CA CYS A 47 -4.61 1.82 -0.61
C CYS A 47 -3.99 1.56 -1.98
N ALA A 48 -4.65 0.76 -2.83
CA ALA A 48 -4.17 0.48 -4.18
C ALA A 48 -4.07 1.76 -5.05
N VAL A 49 -5.02 2.69 -4.95
CA VAL A 49 -4.97 3.95 -5.70
C VAL A 49 -3.80 4.81 -5.23
N ILE A 50 -3.63 4.99 -3.92
CA ILE A 50 -2.57 5.82 -3.34
C ILE A 50 -1.19 5.21 -3.60
N CYS A 51 -1.01 3.90 -3.42
CA CYS A 51 0.24 3.20 -3.72
C CYS A 51 0.64 3.37 -5.18
N SER A 52 -0.32 3.26 -6.11
CA SER A 52 -0.08 3.46 -7.54
C SER A 52 0.37 4.90 -7.84
N ALA A 53 -0.30 5.89 -7.23
CA ALA A 53 0.09 7.29 -7.36
C ALA A 53 1.50 7.56 -6.82
N ALA A 54 1.81 7.03 -5.62
CA ALA A 54 3.14 7.16 -5.00
C ALA A 54 4.24 6.57 -5.90
N ALA A 55 4.04 5.35 -6.40
CA ALA A 55 4.98 4.69 -7.31
C ALA A 55 5.22 5.51 -8.58
N GLN A 56 4.16 6.03 -9.21
CA GLN A 56 4.28 6.83 -10.43
C GLN A 56 5.03 8.15 -10.19
N VAL A 57 4.72 8.86 -9.09
CA VAL A 57 5.40 10.12 -8.75
C VAL A 57 6.89 9.87 -8.43
N MET A 58 7.21 8.80 -7.71
CA MET A 58 8.59 8.38 -7.45
C MET A 58 9.35 8.04 -8.74
N CYS A 59 8.74 7.30 -9.67
CA CYS A 59 9.34 6.97 -10.97
C CYS A 59 9.74 8.21 -11.79
N MET A 60 9.02 9.32 -11.60
CA MET A 60 9.29 10.60 -12.28
C MET A 60 10.22 11.53 -11.49
N ASN A 61 10.76 11.09 -10.35
CA ASN A 61 11.47 11.95 -9.38
C ASN A 61 10.65 13.21 -9.05
N GLY A 62 9.35 13.04 -8.85
CA GLY A 62 8.42 14.14 -8.65
C GLY A 62 8.67 14.88 -7.33
N ARG A 63 8.55 16.21 -7.37
CA ARG A 63 8.75 17.10 -6.20
C ARG A 63 7.87 16.80 -4.98
N TYR A 64 6.78 16.04 -5.18
CA TYR A 64 5.82 15.68 -4.14
C TYR A 64 5.95 14.22 -3.68
N ALA A 65 7.00 13.51 -4.10
CA ALA A 65 7.19 12.10 -3.78
C ALA A 65 7.15 11.83 -2.27
N GLU A 66 7.89 12.59 -1.46
CA GLU A 66 7.93 12.41 0.01
C GLU A 66 6.58 12.65 0.67
N GLN A 67 5.86 13.71 0.28
CA GLN A 67 4.53 14.03 0.83
C GLN A 67 3.52 12.93 0.49
N LEU A 68 3.58 12.41 -0.75
CA LEU A 68 2.73 11.31 -1.17
C LEU A 68 3.12 9.99 -0.50
N CYS A 69 4.41 9.75 -0.24
CA CYS A 69 4.87 8.60 0.54
C CYS A 69 4.37 8.65 1.99
N ARG A 70 4.33 9.83 2.63
CA ARG A 70 3.75 9.97 3.97
C ARG A 70 2.29 9.52 4.00
N MET A 71 1.48 10.02 3.07
CA MET A 71 0.07 9.61 2.92
C MET A 71 -0.06 8.11 2.58
N CYS A 72 0.82 7.61 1.70
CA CYS A 72 0.88 6.20 1.35
C CYS A 72 1.17 5.33 2.57
N ALA A 73 2.09 5.74 3.44
CA ALA A 73 2.39 5.00 4.67
C ALA A 73 1.18 4.96 5.61
N GLU A 74 0.48 6.08 5.79
CA GLU A 74 -0.73 6.16 6.63
C GLU A 74 -1.85 5.23 6.14
N ILE A 75 -2.16 5.23 4.83
CA ILE A 75 -3.22 4.36 4.28
C ILE A 75 -2.79 2.90 4.27
N CYS A 76 -1.52 2.61 3.99
CA CYS A 76 -0.98 1.25 4.07
C CYS A 76 -1.07 0.70 5.49
N GLN A 77 -0.73 1.50 6.51
CA GLN A 77 -0.88 1.10 7.90
C GLN A 77 -2.35 0.80 8.24
N ALA A 78 -3.27 1.69 7.89
CA ALA A 78 -4.70 1.50 8.13
C ALA A 78 -5.26 0.26 7.41
N CYS A 79 -4.88 0.06 6.15
CA CYS A 79 -5.27 -1.11 5.37
C CYS A 79 -4.71 -2.41 5.97
N GLY A 80 -3.44 -2.40 6.39
CA GLY A 80 -2.81 -3.55 7.03
C GLY A 80 -3.47 -3.92 8.36
N ASP A 81 -3.75 -2.93 9.20
CA ASP A 81 -4.42 -3.11 10.49
C ASP A 81 -5.85 -3.64 10.36
N GLU A 82 -6.58 -3.21 9.33
CA GLU A 82 -7.90 -3.76 9.04
C GLU A 82 -7.79 -5.20 8.51
N CYS A 83 -6.90 -5.45 7.54
CA CYS A 83 -6.67 -6.79 7.00
C CYS A 83 -6.24 -7.80 8.09
N ALA A 84 -5.42 -7.39 9.05
CA ALA A 84 -4.94 -8.23 10.14
C ALA A 84 -6.06 -8.74 11.08
N LYS A 85 -7.24 -8.11 11.08
CA LYS A 85 -8.41 -8.57 11.85
C LYS A 85 -9.07 -9.81 11.26
N HIS A 86 -8.78 -10.13 10.00
CA HIS A 86 -9.45 -11.18 9.24
C HIS A 86 -8.57 -12.43 9.11
N SER A 87 -9.16 -13.61 9.31
CA SER A 87 -8.43 -14.89 9.32
C SER A 87 -8.24 -15.51 7.93
N SER A 88 -8.63 -14.83 6.86
CA SER A 88 -8.45 -15.33 5.50
C SER A 88 -6.97 -15.23 5.06
N GLN A 89 -6.56 -16.09 4.13
CA GLN A 89 -5.17 -16.06 3.64
C GLN A 89 -4.88 -14.77 2.85
N HIS A 90 -5.84 -14.29 2.06
CA HIS A 90 -5.67 -13.08 1.26
C HIS A 90 -5.51 -11.83 2.14
N CYS A 91 -6.29 -11.67 3.21
CA CYS A 91 -6.13 -10.58 4.16
C CYS A 91 -4.77 -10.64 4.89
N ARG A 92 -4.29 -11.82 5.28
CA ARG A 92 -2.95 -11.94 5.90
C ARG A 92 -1.83 -11.47 4.96
N LEU A 93 -1.86 -11.90 3.70
CA LEU A 93 -0.87 -11.49 2.70
C LEU A 93 -0.96 -9.99 2.40
N CYS A 94 -2.17 -9.43 2.40
CA CYS A 94 -2.38 -8.00 2.26
C CYS A 94 -1.81 -7.22 3.43
N ALA A 95 -2.05 -7.67 4.67
CA ALA A 95 -1.50 -7.02 5.86
C ALA A 95 0.02 -6.94 5.81
N GLU A 96 0.69 -8.05 5.49
CA GLU A 96 2.15 -8.10 5.35
C GLU A 96 2.68 -7.14 4.27
N ALA A 97 2.06 -7.15 3.08
CA ALA A 97 2.46 -6.29 1.98
C ALA A 97 2.24 -4.80 2.28
N CYS A 98 1.13 -4.47 2.94
CA CYS A 98 0.80 -3.11 3.36
C CYS A 98 1.77 -2.62 4.44
N TYR A 99 2.09 -3.41 5.46
CA TYR A 99 3.09 -3.02 6.48
C TYR A 99 4.48 -2.79 5.88
N GLN A 100 4.91 -3.67 4.97
CA GLN A 100 6.18 -3.46 4.26
C GLN A 100 6.17 -2.17 3.42
N CYS A 101 5.07 -1.89 2.72
CA CYS A 101 4.93 -0.66 1.95
C CYS A 101 4.94 0.59 2.85
N ALA A 102 4.27 0.53 4.00
CA ALA A 102 4.26 1.63 4.96
C ALA A 102 5.65 1.95 5.50
N GLU A 103 6.42 0.91 5.85
CA GLU A 103 7.80 1.06 6.31
C GLU A 103 8.69 1.73 5.26
N GLU A 104 8.70 1.20 4.03
CA GLU A 104 9.53 1.74 2.94
C GLU A 104 9.13 3.18 2.58
N CYS A 105 7.83 3.50 2.61
CA CYS A 105 7.34 4.86 2.40
C CYS A 105 7.79 5.80 3.51
N MET A 106 7.73 5.38 4.78
CA MET A 106 8.10 6.22 5.92
C MET A 106 9.60 6.55 5.94
N GLN A 107 10.46 5.60 5.56
CA GLN A 107 11.92 5.80 5.46
C GLN A 107 12.30 6.96 4.53
N LEU A 108 11.50 7.22 3.48
CA LEU A 108 11.73 8.34 2.57
C LEU A 108 11.34 9.69 3.16
N THR A 109 10.53 9.72 4.22
CA THR A 109 10.02 10.96 4.83
C THR A 109 10.85 11.47 6.01
N GLU A 110 11.77 10.65 6.51
CA GLU A 110 12.66 10.97 7.64
C GLU A 110 14.06 11.43 7.17
N ALA A 111 14.38 11.25 5.89
CA ALA A 111 15.71 11.52 5.32
C ALA A 111 16.00 13.01 5.01
N THR A 112 15.13 13.94 5.39
CA THR A 112 15.20 15.38 5.03
C THR A 112 15.10 16.32 6.24
N VAL A 113 15.84 16.03 7.32
CA VAL A 113 16.12 17.00 8.41
C VAL A 113 17.60 17.36 8.44
#